data_AF-A0A3A0EXQ3-F1
#
_entry.id   AF-A0A3A0EXQ3-F1
#
_cell.length_a   1.000
_cell.length_b   1.000
_cell.length_c   1.000
_cell.angle_alpha   90.00
_cell.angle_beta   90.00
_cell.angle_gamma   90.00
#
_symmetry.space_group_name_H-M   'P 1'
#
loop_
_entity.id
_entity.type
_entity.pdbx_description
1 polymer ?
#
loop_
_entity_poly.entity_id
_entity_poly.type
_entity_poly.pdbx_seq_one_letter_code
_entity_poly.pdbx_strand_id
1 'polypeptide(L)'
;MQGATHPITPAMVPDDGATALWRMRHEIAELVGCIEAAKAELHELQPQTLSKRKIPDASDELEAIVQETELAAGKVMDAAEEIESLAQKSDGEMAASLADIVTRLYEASSFQDITGQRITKVVGTLRQLEERLSRLAEAIGDTHIEAAPEIHRNENGEVVDAKALLHGPQLPQTANAQDDIDAILASFD
;
A
#
# COMPACT_ATOMS: atom_id res chain seq x y z
N MET A 1 -35.84 -58.55 68.84
CA MET A 1 -34.47 -58.00 68.70
C MET A 1 -33.96 -58.33 67.32
N GLN A 2 -33.48 -57.32 66.58
CA GLN A 2 -32.41 -57.32 65.57
C GLN A 2 -32.59 -58.21 64.31
N GLY A 3 -32.24 -57.79 63.11
CA GLY A 3 -31.38 -56.69 62.69
C GLY A 3 -31.82 -56.12 61.35
N ALA A 4 -31.63 -54.80 61.21
CA ALA A 4 -31.83 -54.06 59.98
C ALA A 4 -30.64 -54.29 59.04
N THR A 5 -30.90 -54.78 57.84
CA THR A 5 -29.96 -54.74 56.72
C THR A 5 -30.29 -53.53 55.86
N HIS A 6 -29.50 -52.46 55.99
CA HIS A 6 -29.47 -51.39 54.98
C HIS A 6 -28.23 -51.61 54.09
N PRO A 7 -28.38 -51.68 52.77
CA PRO A 7 -27.23 -51.59 51.87
C PRO A 7 -26.78 -50.12 51.85
N ILE A 8 -25.56 -49.86 52.32
CA ILE A 8 -24.92 -48.56 52.16
C ILE A 8 -24.37 -48.52 50.73
N THR A 9 -25.12 -47.91 49.82
CA THR A 9 -24.58 -47.47 48.53
C THR A 9 -23.45 -46.47 48.82
N PRO A 10 -22.27 -46.58 48.18
CA PRO A 10 -21.27 -45.53 48.32
C PRO A 10 -21.79 -44.28 47.61
N ALA A 11 -22.16 -43.27 48.39
CA ALA A 11 -22.41 -41.93 47.87
C ALA A 11 -21.06 -41.36 47.39
N MET A 12 -20.81 -41.43 46.08
CA MET A 12 -19.68 -40.77 45.44
C MET A 12 -20.15 -39.46 44.81
N VAL A 13 -19.93 -38.32 45.47
CA VAL A 13 -19.81 -36.94 44.91
C VAL A 13 -19.21 -36.03 46.01
N PRO A 14 -18.35 -35.01 45.76
CA PRO A 14 -17.78 -34.53 44.49
C PRO A 14 -16.24 -34.48 44.44
N ASP A 15 -15.73 -34.73 43.24
CA ASP A 15 -14.40 -34.36 42.77
C ASP A 15 -14.37 -32.85 42.37
N ASP A 16 -14.63 -31.97 43.34
CA ASP A 16 -14.78 -30.52 43.10
C ASP A 16 -13.48 -29.86 42.62
N GLY A 17 -12.33 -30.37 43.08
CA GLY A 17 -11.01 -29.86 42.71
C GLY A 17 -10.60 -30.21 41.28
N ALA A 18 -10.74 -31.48 40.87
CA ALA A 18 -10.34 -31.86 39.52
C ALA A 18 -11.36 -31.38 38.47
N THR A 19 -12.64 -31.28 38.82
CA THR A 19 -13.67 -30.68 37.95
C THR A 19 -13.40 -29.18 37.70
N ALA A 20 -12.99 -28.42 38.73
CA ALA A 20 -12.62 -27.01 38.58
C ALA A 20 -11.34 -26.81 37.76
N LEU A 21 -10.32 -27.65 37.97
CA LEU A 21 -9.09 -27.64 37.17
C LEU A 21 -9.36 -27.98 35.70
N TRP A 22 -10.25 -28.96 35.43
CA TRP A 22 -10.64 -29.30 34.07
C TRP A 22 -11.37 -28.16 33.36
N ARG A 23 -12.29 -27.47 34.06
CA ARG A 23 -12.96 -26.27 33.54
C ARG A 23 -11.98 -25.16 33.22
N MET A 24 -11.09 -24.82 34.15
CA MET A 24 -10.06 -23.80 33.93
C MET A 24 -9.14 -24.15 32.75
N ARG A 25 -8.70 -25.41 32.64
CA ARG A 25 -7.89 -25.86 31.50
C ARG A 25 -8.65 -25.78 30.18
N HIS A 26 -9.94 -26.11 30.18
CA HIS A 26 -10.79 -26.00 29.01
C HIS A 26 -10.99 -24.54 28.59
N GLU A 27 -11.31 -23.65 29.53
CA GLU A 27 -11.44 -22.21 29.29
C GLU A 27 -10.14 -21.60 28.75
N ILE A 28 -8.98 -21.97 29.32
CA ILE A 28 -7.67 -21.54 28.79
C ILE A 28 -7.46 -22.06 27.36
N ALA A 29 -7.81 -23.31 27.07
CA ALA A 29 -7.69 -23.88 25.73
C ALA A 29 -8.58 -23.18 24.71
N GLU A 30 -9.81 -22.82 25.09
CA GLU A 30 -10.71 -22.03 24.23
C GLU A 30 -10.14 -20.63 23.97
N LEU A 31 -9.62 -19.95 25.00
CA LEU A 31 -8.98 -18.65 24.85
C LEU A 31 -7.74 -18.71 23.94
N VAL A 32 -6.91 -19.74 24.08
CA VAL A 32 -5.76 -19.97 23.19
C VAL A 32 -6.23 -20.17 21.75
N GLY A 33 -7.27 -20.99 21.53
CA GLY A 33 -7.85 -21.18 20.19
C GLY A 33 -8.37 -19.88 19.57
N CYS A 34 -9.04 -19.03 20.35
CA CYS A 34 -9.48 -17.71 19.89
C CYS A 34 -8.30 -16.80 19.54
N ILE A 35 -7.21 -16.82 20.32
CA ILE A 35 -5.99 -16.04 20.04
C ILE A 35 -5.32 -16.52 18.75
N GLU A 36 -5.24 -17.84 18.52
CA GLU A 36 -4.67 -18.40 17.30
C GLU A 36 -5.49 -18.03 16.05
N ALA A 37 -6.82 -18.06 16.15
CA ALA A 37 -7.70 -17.61 15.07
C ALA A 37 -7.52 -16.12 14.77
N ALA A 38 -7.52 -15.26 15.79
CA ALA A 38 -7.29 -13.82 15.62
C ALA A 38 -5.90 -13.54 15.03
N LYS A 39 -4.88 -14.32 15.42
CA LYS A 39 -3.53 -14.22 14.89
C LYS A 39 -3.48 -14.58 13.39
N ALA A 40 -4.20 -15.61 12.99
CA ALA A 40 -4.32 -16.00 11.58
C ALA A 40 -4.97 -14.88 10.75
N GLU A 41 -6.08 -14.30 11.23
CA GLU A 41 -6.75 -13.16 10.56
C GLU A 41 -5.81 -11.95 10.44
N LEU A 42 -5.04 -11.64 11.48
CA LEU A 42 -4.07 -10.55 11.44
C LEU A 42 -2.91 -10.80 10.46
N HIS A 43 -2.54 -12.06 10.26
CA HIS A 43 -1.51 -12.44 9.29
C HIS A 43 -1.98 -12.22 7.83
N GLU A 44 -3.28 -12.30 7.55
CA GLU A 44 -3.85 -12.01 6.22
C GLU A 44 -3.68 -10.54 5.83
N LEU A 45 -3.58 -9.63 6.82
CA LEU A 45 -3.30 -8.21 6.56
C LEU A 45 -1.85 -7.95 6.14
N GLN A 46 -0.96 -8.94 6.30
CA GLN A 46 0.48 -8.84 5.99
C GLN A 46 1.15 -7.59 6.62
N PRO A 47 1.04 -7.37 7.94
CA PRO A 47 1.56 -6.18 8.60
C PRO A 47 3.06 -5.96 8.36
N GLN A 48 3.87 -7.01 8.21
CA GLN A 48 5.29 -6.87 7.90
C GLN A 48 5.52 -6.30 6.48
N THR A 49 4.72 -6.73 5.50
CA THR A 49 4.75 -6.19 4.13
C THR A 49 4.29 -4.74 4.09
N LEU A 50 3.20 -4.42 4.80
CA LEU A 50 2.69 -3.06 4.87
C LEU A 50 3.73 -2.12 5.49
N SER A 51 4.34 -2.51 6.62
CA SER A 51 5.36 -1.73 7.31
C SER A 51 6.64 -1.57 6.49
N LYS A 52 7.18 -2.65 5.90
CA LYS A 52 8.50 -2.60 5.25
C LYS A 52 8.50 -2.13 3.81
N ARG A 53 7.33 -2.09 3.15
CA ARG A 53 7.25 -1.81 1.71
C ARG A 53 6.12 -0.86 1.36
N LYS A 54 4.86 -1.29 1.48
CA LYS A 54 3.72 -0.55 0.89
C LYS A 54 3.54 0.85 1.49
N ILE A 55 3.69 1.00 2.81
CA ILE A 55 3.55 2.31 3.47
C ILE A 55 4.75 3.23 3.20
N PRO A 56 6.01 2.77 3.27
CA PRO A 56 7.16 3.53 2.79
C PRO A 56 7.04 3.97 1.33
N ASP A 57 6.74 3.05 0.40
CA ASP A 57 6.61 3.33 -1.03
C ASP A 57 5.57 4.45 -1.29
N ALA A 58 4.38 4.32 -0.68
CA ALA A 58 3.33 5.33 -0.80
C ALA A 58 3.71 6.68 -0.17
N SER A 59 4.52 6.67 0.89
CA SER A 59 5.02 7.90 1.52
C SER A 59 6.02 8.62 0.61
N ASP A 60 6.92 7.87 -0.01
CA ASP A 60 7.90 8.39 -0.96
C ASP A 60 7.23 8.94 -2.23
N GLU A 61 6.21 8.25 -2.76
CA GLU A 61 5.39 8.75 -3.87
C GLU A 61 4.69 10.08 -3.53
N LEU A 62 4.13 10.19 -2.32
CA LEU A 62 3.48 11.43 -1.87
C LEU A 62 4.49 12.58 -1.71
N GLU A 63 5.70 12.32 -1.22
CA GLU A 63 6.77 13.32 -1.15
C GLU A 63 7.21 13.77 -2.54
N ALA A 64 7.34 12.85 -3.50
CA ALA A 64 7.65 13.19 -4.89
C ALA A 64 6.57 14.09 -5.52
N ILE A 65 5.29 13.80 -5.29
CA ILE A 65 4.17 14.64 -5.76
C ILE A 65 4.25 16.05 -5.16
N VAL A 66 4.57 16.19 -3.87
CA VAL A 66 4.76 17.51 -3.24
C VAL A 66 5.89 18.26 -3.95
N GLN A 67 7.02 17.61 -4.17
CA GLN A 67 8.16 18.25 -4.83
C GLN A 67 7.85 18.69 -6.27
N GLU A 68 7.22 17.81 -7.07
CA GLU A 68 6.82 18.14 -8.44
C GLU A 68 5.81 19.29 -8.49
N THR A 69 4.85 19.29 -7.57
CA THR A 69 3.86 20.37 -7.49
C THR A 69 4.49 21.69 -7.07
N GLU A 70 5.40 21.71 -6.10
CA GLU A 70 6.16 22.92 -5.71
C GLU A 70 6.98 23.48 -6.90
N LEU A 71 7.65 22.61 -7.66
CA LEU A 71 8.38 23.02 -8.85
C LEU A 71 7.47 23.61 -9.93
N ALA A 72 6.29 22.99 -10.16
CA ALA A 72 5.31 23.52 -11.10
C ALA A 72 4.77 24.89 -10.65
N ALA A 73 4.55 25.07 -9.35
CA ALA A 73 4.13 26.35 -8.77
C ALA A 73 5.17 27.45 -8.98
N GLY A 74 6.45 27.13 -8.73
CA GLY A 74 7.56 28.05 -8.98
C GLY A 74 7.55 28.57 -10.41
N LYS A 75 7.39 27.68 -11.40
CA LYS A 75 7.28 28.07 -12.82
C LYS A 75 6.08 28.98 -13.11
N VAL A 76 4.96 28.77 -12.42
CA VAL A 76 3.77 29.63 -12.54
C VAL A 76 4.03 31.01 -11.94
N MET A 77 4.76 31.09 -10.81
CA MET A 77 5.20 32.36 -10.23
C MET A 77 6.16 33.10 -11.15
N ASP A 78 7.18 32.41 -11.67
CA ASP A 78 8.17 32.99 -12.61
C ASP A 78 7.46 33.60 -13.84
N ALA A 79 6.49 32.87 -14.41
CA ALA A 79 5.69 33.38 -15.53
C ALA A 79 4.83 34.60 -15.14
N ALA A 80 4.32 34.66 -13.91
CA ALA A 80 3.56 35.80 -13.40
C ALA A 80 4.47 37.04 -13.23
N GLU A 81 5.70 36.86 -12.76
CA GLU A 81 6.71 37.93 -12.68
C GLU A 81 7.07 38.46 -14.07
N GLU A 82 7.19 37.60 -15.07
CA GLU A 82 7.41 38.01 -16.46
C GLU A 82 6.24 38.85 -17.00
N ILE A 83 4.99 38.43 -16.74
CA ILE A 83 3.78 39.17 -17.11
C ILE A 83 3.77 40.55 -16.43
N GLU A 84 4.12 40.62 -15.15
CA GLU A 84 4.19 41.87 -14.41
C GLU A 84 5.25 42.82 -15.00
N SER A 85 6.44 42.31 -15.33
CA SER A 85 7.50 43.10 -15.97
C SER A 85 7.08 43.67 -17.33
N LEU A 86 6.31 42.91 -18.12
CA LEU A 86 5.76 43.37 -19.39
C LEU A 86 4.63 44.39 -19.20
N ALA A 87 3.78 44.20 -18.19
CA ALA A 87 2.72 45.13 -17.86
C ALA A 87 3.29 46.49 -17.43
N GLN A 88 4.36 46.52 -16.62
CA GLN A 88 5.04 47.76 -16.21
C GLN A 88 5.67 48.55 -17.37
N LYS A 89 6.00 47.88 -18.48
CA LYS A 89 6.53 48.52 -19.70
C LYS A 89 5.43 49.00 -20.65
N SER A 90 4.18 48.74 -20.30
CA SER A 90 2.98 49.08 -21.07
C SER A 90 2.19 50.16 -20.34
N ASP A 91 1.58 51.09 -21.07
CA ASP A 91 0.73 52.12 -20.48
C ASP A 91 -0.75 51.85 -20.77
N GLY A 92 -1.63 52.29 -19.86
CA GLY A 92 -3.08 52.29 -20.03
C GLY A 92 -3.82 51.19 -19.29
N GLU A 93 -5.12 51.05 -19.61
CA GLU A 93 -6.07 50.19 -18.90
C GLU A 93 -5.69 48.70 -18.92
N MET A 94 -5.02 48.26 -19.98
CA MET A 94 -4.53 46.88 -20.14
C MET A 94 -3.40 46.55 -19.14
N ALA A 95 -2.50 47.49 -18.87
CA ALA A 95 -1.42 47.29 -17.89
C ALA A 95 -1.98 47.15 -16.47
N ALA A 96 -2.97 47.98 -16.12
CA ALA A 96 -3.68 47.86 -14.85
C ALA A 96 -4.42 46.52 -14.71
N SER A 97 -5.06 46.05 -15.79
CA SER A 97 -5.77 44.77 -15.78
C SER A 97 -4.82 43.57 -15.65
N LEU A 98 -3.65 43.61 -16.29
CA LEU A 98 -2.62 42.57 -16.13
C LEU A 98 -2.06 42.52 -14.71
N ALA A 99 -1.81 43.69 -14.10
CA ALA A 99 -1.35 43.76 -12.71
C ALA A 99 -2.36 43.17 -11.72
N ASP A 100 -3.67 43.41 -11.92
CA ASP A 100 -4.74 42.80 -11.12
C ASP A 100 -4.77 41.27 -11.26
N ILE A 101 -4.63 40.76 -12.50
CA ILE A 101 -4.60 39.31 -12.76
C ILE A 101 -3.39 38.65 -12.07
N VAL A 102 -2.20 39.26 -12.19
CA VAL A 102 -0.98 38.74 -11.54
C VAL A 102 -1.13 38.74 -10.01
N THR A 103 -1.70 39.80 -9.43
CA THR A 103 -1.98 39.88 -7.99
C THR A 103 -2.88 38.73 -7.53
N ARG A 104 -3.96 38.46 -8.26
CA ARG A 104 -4.87 37.35 -7.97
C ARG A 104 -4.21 35.98 -8.11
N LEU A 105 -3.24 35.85 -9.02
CA LEU A 105 -2.48 34.61 -9.23
C LEU A 105 -1.53 34.35 -8.04
N TYR A 106 -0.86 35.39 -7.52
CA TYR A 106 -0.07 35.28 -6.29
C TYR A 106 -0.94 34.84 -5.10
N GLU A 107 -2.10 35.48 -4.91
CA GLU A 107 -3.05 35.11 -3.85
C GLU A 107 -3.54 33.66 -3.95
N ALA A 108 -3.84 33.20 -5.17
CA ALA A 108 -4.28 31.83 -5.41
C ALA A 108 -3.18 30.79 -5.12
N SER A 109 -1.91 31.11 -5.42
CA SER A 109 -0.80 30.18 -5.18
C SER A 109 -0.48 29.95 -3.71
N SER A 110 -0.81 30.91 -2.84
CA SER A 110 -0.69 30.78 -1.38
C SER A 110 -1.47 29.57 -0.84
N PHE A 111 -2.53 29.14 -1.52
CA PHE A 111 -3.30 27.94 -1.16
C PHE A 111 -2.50 26.63 -1.32
N GLN A 112 -1.45 26.64 -2.13
CA GLN A 112 -0.61 25.47 -2.35
C GLN A 112 0.26 25.14 -1.13
N ASP A 113 0.70 26.15 -0.37
CA ASP A 113 1.44 25.94 0.89
C ASP A 113 0.60 25.11 1.89
N ILE A 114 -0.72 25.37 1.95
CA ILE A 114 -1.64 24.58 2.77
C ILE A 114 -1.72 23.12 2.27
N THR A 115 -1.66 22.90 0.96
CA THR A 115 -1.70 21.55 0.38
C THR A 115 -0.42 20.77 0.69
N GLY A 116 0.76 21.39 0.54
CA GLY A 116 2.04 20.81 0.93
C GLY A 116 2.05 20.43 2.41
N GLN A 117 1.66 21.34 3.30
CA GLN A 117 1.56 21.06 4.74
C GLN A 117 0.60 19.92 5.08
N ARG A 118 -0.54 19.82 4.37
CA ARG A 118 -1.49 18.72 4.57
C ARG A 118 -0.91 17.38 4.13
N ILE A 119 -0.23 17.32 3.00
CA ILE A 119 0.41 16.08 2.53
C ILE A 119 1.52 15.67 3.51
N THR A 120 2.36 16.60 3.97
CA THR A 120 3.38 16.34 5.00
C THR A 120 2.78 15.75 6.28
N LYS A 121 1.59 16.21 6.71
CA LYS A 121 0.87 15.61 7.85
C LYS A 121 0.39 14.18 7.55
N VAL A 122 -0.08 13.93 6.33
CA VAL A 122 -0.49 12.58 5.89
C VAL A 122 0.72 11.64 5.90
N VAL A 123 1.85 12.05 5.33
CA VAL A 123 3.11 11.28 5.36
C VAL A 123 3.56 11.00 6.80
N GLY A 124 3.50 12.00 7.68
CA GLY A 124 3.78 11.79 9.10
C GLY A 124 2.86 10.77 9.78
N THR A 125 1.59 10.72 9.36
CA THR A 125 0.62 9.73 9.85
C THR A 125 0.94 8.32 9.32
N LEU A 126 1.33 8.22 8.06
CA LEU A 126 1.76 6.96 7.44
C LEU A 126 3.00 6.39 8.14
N ARG A 127 3.98 7.22 8.50
CA ARG A 127 5.16 6.81 9.29
C ARG A 127 4.78 6.28 10.69
N GLN A 128 3.79 6.88 11.34
CA GLN A 128 3.29 6.34 12.62
C GLN A 128 2.56 5.01 12.44
N LEU A 129 1.84 4.85 11.33
CA LEU A 129 1.19 3.60 10.97
C LEU A 129 2.23 2.50 10.69
N GLU A 130 3.30 2.82 9.97
CA GLU A 130 4.44 1.95 9.71
C GLU A 130 5.02 1.37 11.02
N GLU A 131 5.30 2.22 12.00
CA GLU A 131 5.87 1.81 13.30
C GLU A 131 4.90 0.89 14.09
N ARG A 132 3.59 1.18 14.03
CA ARG A 132 2.58 0.33 14.68
C ARG A 132 2.46 -1.02 14.00
N LEU A 133 2.50 -1.05 12.67
CA LEU A 133 2.46 -2.29 11.89
C LEU A 133 3.72 -3.13 12.11
N SER A 134 4.90 -2.52 12.24
CA SER A 134 6.14 -3.23 12.59
C SER A 134 6.00 -3.93 13.95
N ARG A 135 5.48 -3.23 14.96
CA ARG A 135 5.25 -3.83 16.29
C ARG A 135 4.19 -4.93 16.27
N LEU A 136 3.14 -4.76 15.46
CA LEU A 136 2.11 -5.79 15.28
C LEU A 136 2.72 -7.04 14.64
N ALA A 137 3.51 -6.87 13.58
CA ALA A 137 4.20 -7.95 12.90
C ALA A 137 5.11 -8.73 13.86
N GLU A 138 5.90 -8.04 14.69
CA GLU A 138 6.72 -8.66 15.73
C GLU A 138 5.86 -9.44 16.75
N ALA A 139 4.76 -8.86 17.22
CA ALA A 139 3.88 -9.49 18.21
C ALA A 139 3.21 -10.78 17.68
N ILE A 140 2.86 -10.81 16.40
CA ILE A 140 2.28 -12.00 15.76
C ILE A 140 3.33 -12.89 15.08
N GLY A 141 4.61 -12.51 15.09
CA GLY A 141 5.67 -13.24 14.39
C GLY A 141 5.48 -13.31 12.88
N ASP A 142 4.84 -12.30 12.28
CA ASP A 142 4.80 -12.13 10.82
C ASP A 142 6.18 -11.69 10.34
N THR A 143 6.79 -12.53 9.51
CA THR A 143 8.10 -12.29 8.90
C THR A 143 8.02 -12.17 7.38
N HIS A 144 6.81 -12.31 6.82
CA HIS A 144 6.61 -12.35 5.39
C HIS A 144 6.61 -10.94 4.80
N ILE A 145 7.52 -10.72 3.85
CA ILE A 145 7.54 -9.50 3.04
C ILE A 145 7.21 -9.90 1.61
N GLU A 146 6.07 -9.44 1.12
CA GLU A 146 5.69 -9.56 -0.28
C GLU A 146 6.72 -8.83 -1.14
N ALA A 147 7.36 -9.55 -2.06
CA ALA A 147 8.30 -8.97 -3.00
C ALA A 147 7.61 -7.87 -3.83
N ALA A 148 8.37 -6.83 -4.19
CA ALA A 148 7.90 -5.90 -5.20
C ALA A 148 7.68 -6.66 -6.52
N PRO A 149 6.62 -6.34 -7.29
CA PRO A 149 6.46 -6.92 -8.62
C PRO A 149 7.70 -6.59 -9.47
N GLU A 150 8.25 -7.59 -10.17
CA GLU A 150 9.33 -7.36 -11.13
C GLU A 150 8.79 -6.51 -12.28
N ILE A 151 9.17 -5.23 -12.30
CA ILE A 151 8.89 -4.35 -13.43
C ILE A 151 9.95 -4.65 -14.49
N HIS A 152 9.63 -5.55 -15.42
CA HIS A 152 10.50 -5.77 -16.56
C HIS A 152 10.44 -4.55 -17.48
N ARG A 153 11.61 -4.02 -17.84
CA ARG A 153 11.74 -2.95 -18.83
C ARG A 153 12.49 -3.48 -20.04
N ASN A 154 12.05 -3.11 -21.23
CA ASN A 154 12.79 -3.41 -22.46
C ASN A 154 14.05 -2.52 -22.56
N GLU A 155 14.86 -2.74 -23.60
CA GLU A 155 16.05 -1.95 -23.92
C GLU A 155 15.78 -0.44 -24.11
N ASN A 156 14.52 -0.06 -24.34
CA ASN A 156 14.06 1.32 -24.47
C ASN A 156 13.49 1.92 -23.16
N GLY A 157 13.51 1.15 -22.06
CA GLY A 157 13.04 1.60 -20.75
C GLY A 157 11.52 1.52 -20.54
N GLU A 158 10.77 0.97 -21.48
CA GLU A 158 9.31 0.80 -21.40
C GLU A 158 8.97 -0.43 -20.56
N VAL A 159 7.93 -0.32 -19.72
CA VAL A 159 7.44 -1.44 -18.90
C VAL A 159 6.81 -2.49 -19.82
N VAL A 160 7.36 -3.70 -19.80
CA VAL A 160 6.87 -4.86 -20.57
C VAL A 160 6.27 -5.88 -19.62
N ASP A 161 5.12 -6.43 -19.99
CA ASP A 161 4.49 -7.54 -19.29
C ASP A 161 5.44 -8.75 -19.29
N ALA A 162 5.66 -9.37 -18.13
CA ALA A 162 6.48 -10.58 -17.98
C ALA A 162 6.06 -11.70 -18.95
N LYS A 163 4.78 -11.72 -19.37
CA LYS A 163 4.25 -12.67 -20.35
C LYS A 163 4.80 -12.44 -21.77
N ALA A 164 5.20 -11.21 -22.11
CA ALA A 164 5.81 -10.87 -23.40
C ALA A 164 7.26 -11.39 -23.51
N LEU A 165 7.95 -11.61 -22.38
CA LEU A 165 9.31 -12.15 -22.33
C LEU A 165 9.39 -13.68 -22.53
N LEU A 166 8.26 -14.39 -22.58
CA LEU A 166 8.21 -15.81 -22.96
C LEU A 166 8.51 -16.05 -24.44
N HIS A 167 8.58 -14.99 -25.25
CA HIS A 167 9.16 -15.03 -26.58
C HIS A 167 10.53 -14.39 -26.51
N GLY A 168 11.53 -15.18 -26.06
CA GLY A 168 12.92 -14.78 -26.13
C GLY A 168 13.32 -14.36 -27.56
N PRO A 169 14.41 -13.59 -27.72
CA PRO A 169 14.83 -13.08 -29.03
C PRO A 169 14.92 -14.23 -30.03
N GLN A 170 14.04 -14.22 -31.03
CA GLN A 170 14.11 -15.19 -32.13
C GLN A 170 15.44 -14.98 -32.84
N LEU A 171 16.25 -16.04 -32.88
CA LEU A 171 17.45 -16.05 -33.70
C LEU A 171 17.05 -15.72 -35.16
N PRO A 172 17.87 -15.00 -35.94
CA PRO A 172 17.56 -14.65 -37.33
C PRO A 172 17.25 -15.84 -38.24
N GLN A 173 17.58 -17.06 -37.81
CA GLN A 173 17.28 -18.32 -38.51
C GLN A 173 15.89 -18.89 -38.20
N THR A 174 15.10 -18.23 -37.35
CA THR A 174 13.74 -18.62 -36.93
C THR A 174 12.72 -17.50 -37.09
N ALA A 175 13.05 -16.47 -37.89
CA ALA A 175 12.00 -15.64 -38.47
C ALA A 175 11.29 -16.53 -39.51
N ASN A 176 9.99 -16.78 -39.32
CA ASN A 176 9.18 -17.50 -40.30
C ASN A 176 9.48 -16.91 -41.68
N ALA A 177 10.09 -17.68 -42.56
CA ALA A 177 10.33 -17.22 -43.92
C ALA A 177 8.96 -16.95 -44.55
N GLN A 178 8.86 -15.89 -45.34
CA GLN A 178 7.62 -15.54 -46.05
C GLN A 178 7.07 -16.75 -46.85
N ASP A 179 7.97 -17.62 -47.30
CA ASP A 179 7.67 -18.89 -47.98
C ASP A 179 6.84 -19.86 -47.11
N ASP A 180 7.06 -19.90 -45.79
CA ASP A 180 6.31 -20.75 -44.87
C ASP A 180 4.90 -20.19 -44.61
N ILE A 181 4.76 -18.87 -44.62
CA ILE A 181 3.46 -18.17 -44.49
C ILE A 181 2.63 -18.42 -45.75
N ASP A 182 3.25 -18.33 -46.92
CA ASP A 182 2.60 -18.54 -48.21
C ASP A 182 2.18 -20.02 -48.38
N ALA A 183 2.97 -20.98 -47.88
CA ALA A 183 2.62 -22.40 -47.87
C ALA A 183 1.41 -22.72 -46.98
N ILE A 184 1.30 -22.05 -45.82
CA ILE A 184 0.15 -22.19 -44.93
C ILE A 184 -1.11 -21.59 -45.56
N LEU A 185 -1.02 -20.41 -46.17
CA LEU A 185 -2.15 -19.77 -46.86
C LEU A 185 -2.64 -20.58 -48.08
N ALA A 186 -1.72 -21.18 -48.83
CA ALA A 186 -2.07 -22.07 -49.95
C ALA A 186 -2.75 -23.38 -49.51
N SER A 187 -2.65 -23.76 -48.22
CA SER A 187 -3.34 -24.94 -47.68
C SER A 187 -4.80 -24.67 -47.26
N PHE A 188 -5.24 -23.41 -47.32
CA PHE A 188 -6.61 -22.99 -46.99
C PHE A 188 -7.48 -22.66 -48.22
N ASP A 189 -6.91 -22.75 -49.43
CA ASP A 189 -7.62 -22.73 -50.73
C ASP A 189 -7.70 -24.16 -51.32
#